data_AF-A0A8H7GV83-F1
#
_entry.id   AF-A0A8H7GV83-F1
#
_cell.length_a   1.000
_cell.length_b   1.000
_cell.length_c   1.000
_cell.angle_alpha   90.00
_cell.angle_beta   90.00
_cell.angle_gamma   90.00
#
_symmetry.space_group_name_H-M   'P 1'
#
loop_
_entity.id
_entity.type
_entity.pdbx_description
1 polymer ?
#
loop_
_entity_poly.entity_id
_entity_poly.type
_entity_poly.pdbx_seq_one_letter_code
_entity_poly.pdbx_strand_id
1 'polypeptide(L)'
;MADRLTQLQVCLDQLVAQFNSTINYVNTQSELAPLDADPFSVTNLAANAPLPGKKDENDVKGESGNGSVNGEEDPQEQKPAFDDVVNELSTDLILKSRQISMIIDSLPGIGTLPETQLKMISDLTRELEDTEKERVRKIKEKDQLLKWTEDLIVDVSNGIYQTRT
;
A
#
# COMPACT_ATOMS: atom_id res chain seq x y z
N MET A 1 0.23 -8.16 16.64
CA MET A 1 -0.75 -7.46 15.79
C MET A 1 -0.58 -5.92 15.83
N ALA A 2 0.64 -5.41 16.09
CA ALA A 2 0.97 -3.97 16.02
C ALA A 2 1.27 -3.48 14.59
N ASP A 3 1.39 -4.42 13.66
CA ASP A 3 1.71 -4.19 12.24
C ASP A 3 0.65 -3.31 11.54
N ARG A 4 -0.62 -3.32 11.98
CA ARG A 4 -1.66 -2.46 11.39
C ARG A 4 -1.41 -0.96 11.60
N LEU A 5 -0.84 -0.57 12.74
CA LEU A 5 -0.51 0.84 12.99
C LEU A 5 0.70 1.27 12.14
N THR A 6 1.69 0.39 11.99
CA THR A 6 2.83 0.63 11.09
C THR A 6 2.37 0.68 9.62
N GLN A 7 1.45 -0.20 9.22
CA GLN A 7 0.84 -0.14 7.88
C GLN A 7 0.09 1.17 7.65
N LEU A 8 -0.65 1.68 8.63
CA LEU A 8 -1.32 2.98 8.54
C LEU A 8 -0.31 4.12 8.33
N GLN A 9 0.82 4.09 9.05
CA GLN A 9 1.90 5.07 8.88
C GLN A 9 2.49 5.01 7.47
N VAL A 10 2.81 3.81 6.97
CA VAL A 10 3.31 3.63 5.58
C VAL A 10 2.28 4.10 4.55
N CYS A 11 0.99 3.82 4.73
CA CYS A 11 -0.05 4.29 3.83
C CYS A 11 -0.19 5.82 3.84
N LEU A 12 -0.06 6.46 5.00
CA LEU A 12 -0.07 7.92 5.11
C LEU A 12 1.14 8.54 4.41
N ASP A 13 2.34 7.98 4.61
CA ASP A 13 3.56 8.45 3.96
C ASP A 13 3.46 8.32 2.43
N GLN A 14 2.93 7.21 1.94
CA GLN A 14 2.67 6.99 0.51
C GLN A 14 1.67 8.01 -0.05
N LEU A 15 0.60 8.31 0.69
CA LEU A 15 -0.41 9.29 0.28
C LEU A 15 0.19 10.70 0.17
N VAL A 16 1.04 11.11 1.11
CA VAL A 16 1.74 12.40 1.06
C VAL A 16 2.71 12.46 -0.13
N ALA A 17 3.45 11.39 -0.39
CA ALA A 17 4.35 11.31 -1.55
C ALA A 17 3.58 11.38 -2.88
N GLN A 18 2.43 10.70 -2.96
CA GLN A 18 1.55 10.75 -4.13
C GLN A 18 0.99 12.16 -4.34
N PHE A 19 0.51 12.83 -3.28
CA PHE A 19 0.06 14.22 -3.37
C PHE A 19 1.13 15.17 -3.91
N ASN A 20 2.36 15.05 -3.43
CA ASN A 20 3.46 15.88 -3.92
C ASN A 20 3.74 15.62 -5.41
N SER A 21 3.71 14.35 -5.80
CA SER A 21 3.91 13.93 -7.20
C SER A 21 2.78 14.43 -8.11
N THR A 22 1.52 14.34 -7.68
CA THR A 22 0.35 14.89 -8.39
C THR A 22 0.47 16.39 -8.59
N ILE A 23 0.77 17.13 -7.53
CA ILE A 23 0.89 18.59 -7.59
C ILE A 23 2.04 19.00 -8.51
N ASN A 24 3.19 18.32 -8.42
CA ASN A 24 4.33 18.59 -9.29
C ASN A 24 4.04 18.25 -10.76
N TYR A 25 3.32 17.15 -11.01
CA TYR A 25 2.88 16.78 -12.35
C TYR A 25 1.94 17.82 -12.95
N VAL A 26 0.92 18.24 -12.19
CA VAL A 26 0.00 19.32 -12.61
C VAL A 26 0.77 20.61 -12.87
N ASN A 27 1.67 21.02 -11.98
CA ASN A 27 2.41 22.27 -12.13
C ASN A 27 3.38 22.28 -13.33
N THR A 28 3.92 21.11 -13.73
CA THR A 28 4.92 21.04 -14.82
C THR A 28 4.33 20.68 -16.18
N GLN A 29 3.18 19.99 -16.20
CA GLN A 29 2.57 19.49 -17.44
C GLN A 29 1.20 20.14 -17.72
N SER A 30 0.66 20.99 -16.83
CA SER A 30 -0.57 21.73 -17.16
C SER A 30 -0.29 22.70 -18.31
N GLU A 31 -1.00 22.54 -19.41
CA GLU A 31 -1.01 23.55 -20.47
C GLU A 31 -1.67 24.83 -19.94
N LEU A 32 -1.09 25.99 -20.30
CA LEU A 32 -1.68 27.27 -19.93
C LEU A 32 -3.00 27.43 -20.68
N ALA A 33 -4.07 27.69 -19.94
CA ALA A 33 -5.36 27.97 -20.54
C ALA A 33 -5.28 29.24 -21.42
N PRO A 34 -5.92 29.24 -22.60
CA PRO A 34 -6.04 30.44 -23.41
C PRO A 34 -6.79 31.52 -22.61
N LEU A 35 -6.26 32.75 -22.65
CA LEU A 35 -6.78 33.92 -21.93
C LEU A 35 -8.04 34.50 -22.58
N ASP A 36 -8.27 34.17 -23.86
CA ASP A 36 -9.41 34.61 -24.66
C ASP A 36 -10.11 33.41 -25.31
N ALA A 37 -11.43 33.51 -25.50
CA ALA A 37 -12.27 32.42 -26.03
C ALA A 37 -11.96 32.07 -27.49
N ASP A 38 -11.39 33.03 -28.24
CA ASP A 38 -10.91 32.82 -29.60
C ASP A 38 -9.45 32.30 -29.57
N PRO A 39 -9.19 31.06 -30.02
CA PRO A 39 -7.84 30.46 -30.00
C PRO A 39 -6.79 31.25 -30.79
N PHE A 40 -7.21 32.08 -31.74
CA PHE A 40 -6.36 32.91 -32.59
C PHE A 40 -6.29 34.39 -32.15
N SER A 41 -6.84 34.74 -30.99
CA SER A 41 -6.77 36.11 -30.47
C SER A 41 -5.32 36.54 -30.26
N VAL A 42 -5.03 37.80 -30.58
CA VAL A 42 -3.69 38.41 -30.46
C VAL A 42 -3.14 38.25 -29.04
N THR A 43 -4.02 38.23 -28.04
CA THR A 43 -3.69 38.01 -26.62
C THR A 43 -3.17 36.59 -26.36
N ASN A 44 -3.76 35.57 -26.97
CA ASN A 44 -3.32 34.17 -26.85
C ASN A 44 -2.01 33.93 -27.62
N LEU A 45 -1.86 34.56 -28.78
CA LEU A 45 -0.62 34.47 -29.57
C LEU A 45 0.55 35.21 -28.90
N ALA A 46 0.30 36.34 -28.24
CA ALA A 46 1.30 37.08 -27.48
C ALA A 46 1.71 36.36 -26.18
N ALA A 47 0.78 35.65 -25.52
CA ALA A 47 1.08 34.83 -24.34
C ALA A 47 1.95 33.61 -24.69
N ASN A 48 1.80 33.05 -25.90
CA ASN A 48 2.62 31.96 -26.43
C ASN A 48 3.84 32.43 -27.25
N ALA A 49 4.07 33.75 -27.38
CA ALA A 49 5.18 34.28 -28.17
C ALA A 49 6.52 34.07 -27.44
N PRO A 50 7.59 33.60 -28.12
CA PRO A 50 8.93 33.55 -27.56
C PRO A 50 9.38 34.93 -27.07
N LEU A 51 9.98 34.99 -25.88
CA LEU A 51 10.46 36.24 -25.29
C LEU A 51 11.43 36.96 -26.26
N PRO A 52 11.24 38.26 -26.54
CA PRO A 52 12.13 39.01 -27.42
C PRO A 52 13.54 39.10 -26.79
N GLY A 53 14.49 38.35 -27.36
CA GLY A 53 15.88 38.32 -26.89
C GLY A 53 16.77 37.19 -27.43
N LYS A 54 16.22 36.11 -28.02
CA LYS A 54 17.01 35.16 -28.83
C LYS A 54 16.77 35.44 -30.31
N LYS A 55 17.77 36.04 -30.94
CA LYS A 55 17.85 36.15 -32.40
C LYS A 55 18.07 34.75 -32.96
N ASP A 56 17.06 34.18 -33.60
CA ASP A 56 17.27 33.21 -34.65
C ASP A 56 17.17 33.97 -35.98
N GLU A 57 18.32 34.19 -36.60
CA GLU A 57 18.44 34.63 -37.98
C GLU A 57 17.84 33.54 -38.89
N ASN A 58 16.67 33.79 -39.45
CA ASN A 58 16.31 33.48 -40.84
C ASN A 58 14.85 33.91 -41.08
N ASP A 59 14.65 35.21 -41.23
CA ASP A 59 13.39 35.77 -41.72
C ASP A 59 13.57 36.18 -43.18
N VAL A 60 13.03 35.39 -44.11
CA VAL A 60 12.54 35.90 -45.39
C VAL A 60 11.26 35.17 -45.79
N LYS A 61 10.20 35.98 -45.95
CA LYS A 61 8.94 35.81 -46.72
C LYS A 61 7.78 35.04 -46.05
N GLY A 62 6.73 35.78 -45.68
CA GLY A 62 5.76 36.33 -46.65
C GLY A 62 4.81 35.31 -47.32
N GLU A 63 3.54 35.43 -46.95
CA GLU A 63 2.28 35.05 -47.64
C GLU A 63 1.76 33.60 -47.64
N SER A 64 0.47 33.53 -47.25
CA SER A 64 -0.59 32.57 -47.60
C SER A 64 -0.25 31.33 -48.41
N GLY A 65 -0.56 30.16 -47.84
CA GLY A 65 -0.65 28.91 -48.60
C GLY A 65 -1.11 27.73 -47.76
N ASN A 66 -2.35 27.31 -47.97
CA ASN A 66 -2.90 26.03 -47.53
C ASN A 66 -1.99 24.86 -47.98
N GLY A 67 -1.56 23.99 -47.06
CA GLY A 67 -0.66 22.88 -47.38
C GLY A 67 -0.45 21.91 -46.22
N SER A 68 -1.19 20.80 -46.24
CA SER A 68 -0.90 19.59 -45.47
C SER A 68 0.50 19.08 -45.83
N VAL A 69 1.38 18.93 -44.83
CA VAL A 69 2.68 18.24 -44.99
C VAL A 69 2.94 17.41 -43.72
N ASN A 70 2.88 16.10 -43.89
CA ASN A 70 3.49 15.08 -43.02
C ASN A 70 5.02 15.09 -43.19
N GLY A 71 5.74 14.78 -42.11
CA GLY A 71 7.18 14.45 -42.06
C GLY A 71 7.74 14.84 -40.70
N GLU A 72 7.75 13.96 -39.68
CA GLU A 72 8.84 12.99 -39.36
C GLU A 72 10.11 13.76 -38.90
N GLU A 73 10.69 13.63 -37.69
CA GLU A 73 10.82 12.50 -36.76
C GLU A 73 11.13 13.00 -35.33
N ASP A 74 10.43 12.45 -34.34
CA ASP A 74 10.96 12.08 -33.02
C ASP A 74 10.11 10.86 -32.60
N PRO A 75 10.65 9.76 -32.06
CA PRO A 75 9.82 8.71 -31.48
C PRO A 75 9.19 9.26 -30.20
N GLN A 76 8.23 10.15 -30.34
CA GLN A 76 7.40 10.64 -29.26
C GLN A 76 6.54 9.44 -28.86
N GLU A 77 7.02 8.69 -27.87
CA GLU A 77 6.15 7.99 -26.93
C GLU A 77 4.89 8.83 -26.78
N GLN A 78 3.77 8.30 -27.27
CA GLN A 78 2.46 8.94 -27.14
C GLN A 78 2.24 9.14 -25.65
N LYS A 79 2.61 10.31 -25.13
CA LYS A 79 2.36 10.63 -23.74
C LYS A 79 0.85 10.59 -23.57
N PRO A 80 0.35 9.83 -22.59
CA PRO A 80 -1.08 9.81 -22.30
C PRO A 80 -1.57 11.24 -22.10
N ALA A 81 -2.82 11.51 -22.51
CA ALA A 81 -3.38 12.85 -22.36
C ALA A 81 -3.29 13.27 -20.89
N PHE A 82 -2.94 14.54 -20.64
CA PHE A 82 -2.79 15.07 -19.29
C PHE A 82 -3.99 14.74 -18.40
N ASP A 83 -5.20 14.86 -18.95
CA ASP A 83 -6.44 14.54 -18.26
C ASP A 83 -6.55 13.04 -17.88
N ASP A 84 -6.07 12.13 -18.73
CA ASP A 84 -6.07 10.70 -18.44
C ASP A 84 -5.14 10.37 -17.27
N VAL A 85 -3.95 10.97 -17.24
CA VAL A 85 -2.98 10.79 -16.14
C VAL A 85 -3.51 11.39 -14.83
N VAL A 86 -4.11 12.58 -14.90
CA VAL A 86 -4.73 13.23 -13.74
C VAL A 86 -5.90 12.39 -13.21
N ASN A 87 -6.72 11.80 -14.08
CA ASN A 87 -7.82 10.92 -13.69
C ASN A 87 -7.33 9.61 -13.07
N GLU A 88 -6.28 8.99 -13.61
CA GLU A 88 -5.65 7.79 -13.02
C GLU A 88 -5.11 8.09 -11.63
N LEU A 89 -4.34 9.17 -11.49
CA LEU A 89 -3.72 9.57 -10.24
C LEU A 89 -4.76 9.98 -9.17
N SER A 90 -5.83 10.64 -9.60
CA SER A 90 -6.97 10.96 -8.73
C SER A 90 -7.71 9.70 -8.28
N THR A 91 -7.86 8.71 -9.16
CA THR A 91 -8.48 7.42 -8.84
C THR A 91 -7.64 6.67 -7.81
N ASP A 92 -6.32 6.60 -7.98
CA ASP A 92 -5.42 5.95 -7.01
C ASP A 92 -5.50 6.64 -5.64
N LEU A 93 -5.50 7.97 -5.60
CA LEU A 93 -5.62 8.72 -4.36
C LEU A 93 -6.94 8.41 -3.61
N ILE A 94 -8.05 8.29 -4.33
CA ILE A 94 -9.35 7.91 -3.76
C ILE A 94 -9.30 6.47 -3.22
N LEU A 95 -8.71 5.54 -3.96
CA LEU A 95 -8.58 4.15 -3.53
C LEU A 95 -7.69 4.04 -2.28
N LYS A 96 -6.59 4.80 -2.21
CA LYS A 96 -5.70 4.89 -1.04
C LYS A 96 -6.41 5.47 0.18
N SER A 97 -7.20 6.53 0.00
CA SER A 97 -8.02 7.10 1.07
C SER A 97 -9.01 6.06 1.63
N ARG A 98 -9.70 5.32 0.76
CA ARG A 98 -10.59 4.22 1.19
C ARG A 98 -9.82 3.11 1.92
N GLN A 99 -8.65 2.72 1.41
CA GLN A 99 -7.79 1.71 2.03
C GLN A 99 -7.38 2.14 3.45
N ILE A 100 -7.02 3.41 3.63
CA ILE A 100 -6.69 4.00 4.94
C ILE A 100 -7.90 3.91 5.88
N SER A 101 -9.10 4.27 5.43
CA SER A 101 -10.32 4.13 6.25
C SER A 101 -10.55 2.67 6.68
N MET A 102 -10.42 1.71 5.76
CA MET A 102 -10.56 0.28 6.10
C MET A 102 -9.51 -0.18 7.11
N ILE A 103 -8.26 0.31 7.00
CA ILE A 103 -7.21 -0.01 7.97
C ILE A 103 -7.56 0.56 9.34
N ILE A 104 -8.05 1.81 9.41
CA ILE A 104 -8.49 2.45 10.65
C ILE A 104 -9.61 1.65 11.31
N ASP A 105 -10.62 1.25 10.55
CA ASP A 105 -11.74 0.45 11.05
C ASP A 105 -11.30 -0.93 11.57
N SER A 106 -10.22 -1.48 11.01
CA SER A 106 -9.65 -2.77 11.42
C SER A 106 -8.64 -2.68 12.58
N LEU A 107 -8.39 -1.48 13.12
CA LEU A 107 -7.40 -1.31 14.19
C LEU A 107 -7.82 -2.07 15.46
N PRO A 108 -6.99 -3.00 15.96
CA PRO A 108 -7.33 -3.77 17.15
C PRO A 108 -7.40 -2.84 18.37
N GLY A 109 -8.50 -2.93 19.11
CA GLY A 109 -8.71 -2.12 20.31
C GLY A 109 -9.22 -0.70 20.04
N ILE A 110 -9.57 -0.34 18.80
CA ILE A 110 -10.23 0.94 18.51
C ILE A 110 -11.54 1.04 19.31
N GLY A 111 -11.69 2.11 20.09
CA GLY A 111 -12.88 2.36 20.92
C GLY A 111 -12.96 1.59 22.24
N THR A 112 -11.94 0.82 22.63
CA THR A 112 -11.90 0.18 23.96
C THR A 112 -11.13 1.04 24.96
N LEU A 113 -11.66 1.16 26.18
CA LEU A 113 -10.96 1.90 27.24
C LEU A 113 -9.74 1.10 27.74
N PRO A 114 -8.65 1.78 28.13
CA PRO A 114 -7.46 1.13 28.67
C PRO A 114 -7.76 0.21 29.87
N GLU A 115 -8.71 0.58 30.72
CA GLU A 115 -9.12 -0.22 31.87
C GLU A 115 -9.74 -1.56 31.46
N THR A 116 -10.60 -1.56 30.44
CA THR A 116 -11.18 -2.78 29.89
C THR A 116 -10.13 -3.69 29.28
N GLN A 117 -9.15 -3.10 28.58
CA GLN A 117 -8.02 -3.84 28.01
C GLN A 117 -7.16 -4.48 29.11
N LEU A 118 -6.83 -3.74 30.17
CA LEU A 118 -6.07 -4.25 31.32
C LEU A 118 -6.81 -5.38 32.04
N LYS A 119 -8.12 -5.23 32.24
CA LYS A 119 -8.94 -6.29 32.81
C LYS A 119 -8.92 -7.55 31.95
N MET A 120 -9.11 -7.41 30.63
CA MET A 120 -9.03 -8.53 29.68
C MET A 120 -7.65 -9.21 29.73
N ILE A 121 -6.56 -8.45 29.83
CA ILE A 121 -5.21 -9.01 29.99
C ILE A 121 -5.10 -9.80 31.29
N SER A 122 -5.62 -9.28 32.40
CA SER A 122 -5.60 -9.97 33.69
C SER A 122 -6.41 -11.28 33.64
N ASP A 123 -7.59 -11.25 33.03
CA ASP A 123 -8.46 -12.42 32.90
C ASP A 123 -7.80 -13.50 32.01
N LEU A 124 -7.25 -13.12 30.86
CA LEU A 124 -6.51 -14.04 29.98
C LEU A 124 -5.25 -14.61 30.66
N THR A 125 -4.55 -13.81 31.46
CA THR A 125 -3.37 -14.28 32.21
C THR A 125 -3.76 -15.37 33.21
N ARG A 126 -4.89 -15.19 33.89
CA ARG A 126 -5.43 -16.18 34.83
C ARG A 126 -5.87 -17.45 34.11
N GLU A 127 -6.60 -17.32 33.00
CA GLU A 127 -7.02 -18.45 32.18
C GLU A 127 -5.82 -19.24 31.64
N LEU A 128 -4.76 -18.55 31.22
CA LEU A 128 -3.51 -19.17 30.79
C LEU A 128 -2.84 -19.96 31.91
N GLU A 129 -2.79 -19.41 33.12
CA GLU A 129 -2.22 -20.07 34.30
C GLU A 129 -2.99 -21.37 34.63
N ASP A 130 -4.32 -21.31 34.62
CA ASP A 130 -5.17 -22.46 34.90
C ASP A 130 -5.04 -23.54 33.80
N THR A 131 -4.94 -23.12 32.53
CA THR A 131 -4.69 -24.02 31.40
C THR A 131 -3.34 -24.71 31.49
N GLU A 132 -2.28 -23.99 31.89
CA GLU A 132 -0.95 -24.59 32.06
C GLU A 132 -0.91 -25.58 33.25
N LYS A 133 -1.59 -25.28 34.37
CA LYS A 133 -1.74 -26.23 35.48
C LYS A 133 -2.40 -27.53 35.02
N GLU A 134 -3.45 -27.42 34.22
CA GLU A 134 -4.12 -28.60 33.66
C GLU A 134 -3.21 -29.37 32.70
N ARG A 135 -2.47 -28.65 31.84
CA ARG A 135 -1.46 -29.23 30.95
C ARG A 135 -0.43 -30.05 31.72
N VAL A 136 0.11 -29.49 32.80
CA VAL A 136 1.08 -30.17 33.67
C VAL A 136 0.47 -31.41 34.34
N ARG A 137 -0.78 -31.32 34.83
CA ARG A 137 -1.49 -32.48 35.40
C ARG A 137 -1.64 -33.61 34.39
N LYS A 138 -2.08 -33.29 33.17
CA LYS A 138 -2.26 -34.26 32.08
C LYS A 138 -0.95 -34.90 31.65
N ILE A 139 0.15 -34.12 31.62
CA ILE A 139 1.49 -34.66 31.34
C ILE A 139 1.88 -35.67 32.43
N LYS A 140 1.64 -35.36 33.70
CA LYS A 140 1.96 -36.28 34.81
C LYS A 140 1.16 -37.58 34.74
N GLU A 141 -0.14 -37.50 34.46
CA GLU A 141 -0.98 -38.69 34.25
C GLU A 141 -0.47 -39.53 33.06
N LYS A 142 -0.12 -38.88 31.95
CA LYS A 142 0.46 -39.53 30.77
C LYS A 142 1.78 -40.24 31.11
N ASP A 143 2.67 -39.60 31.86
CA ASP A 143 3.97 -40.18 32.24
C ASP A 143 3.79 -41.39 33.16
N GLN A 144 2.82 -41.37 34.07
CA GLN A 144 2.50 -42.51 34.93
C GLN A 144 1.96 -43.70 34.12
N LEU A 145 1.03 -43.46 33.21
CA LEU A 145 0.47 -44.50 32.34
C LEU A 145 1.53 -45.07 31.38
N LEU A 146 2.41 -44.20 30.86
CA LEU A 146 3.53 -44.63 30.01
C LEU A 146 4.44 -45.58 30.78
N LYS A 147 4.85 -45.21 32.00
CA LYS A 147 5.70 -46.06 32.84
C LYS A 147 5.04 -47.41 33.16
N TRP A 148 3.75 -47.41 33.49
CA TRP A 148 3.02 -48.66 33.74
C TRP A 148 2.98 -49.57 32.49
N THR A 149 2.83 -48.98 31.32
CA THR A 149 2.84 -49.72 30.06
C THR A 149 4.24 -50.27 29.75
N GLU A 150 5.29 -49.49 30.01
CA GLU A 150 6.69 -49.92 29.90
C GLU A 150 6.99 -51.11 30.83
N ASP A 151 6.55 -51.05 32.09
CA ASP A 151 6.71 -52.14 33.05
C ASP A 151 6.01 -53.42 32.57
N LEU A 152 4.78 -53.32 32.05
CA LEU A 152 4.06 -54.46 31.46
C LEU A 152 4.80 -55.07 30.26
N ILE A 153 5.39 -54.22 29.40
CA ILE A 153 6.17 -54.69 28.24
C ILE A 153 7.41 -55.45 28.70
N VAL A 154 8.10 -54.95 29.74
CA VAL A 154 9.27 -55.62 30.33
C VAL A 154 8.88 -56.96 30.94
N ASP A 155 7.79 -57.03 31.69
CA ASP A 155 7.28 -58.28 32.29
C ASP A 155 6.93 -59.33 31.24
N VAL A 156 6.23 -58.92 30.18
CA VAL A 156 5.90 -59.82 29.04
C VAL A 156 7.16 -60.29 28.33
N SER A 157 8.13 -59.39 28.09
CA SER A 157 9.42 -59.73 27.48
C SER A 157 10.19 -60.76 28.32
N ASN A 158 10.25 -60.56 29.64
CA ASN A 158 10.90 -61.49 30.57
C ASN A 158 10.18 -62.85 30.64
N GLY A 159 8.84 -62.86 30.64
CA GLY A 159 8.04 -64.08 30.61
C GLY A 159 8.29 -64.90 29.33
N ILE A 160 8.37 -64.25 28.17
CA ILE A 160 8.73 -64.90 26.90
C ILE A 160 10.16 -65.46 26.95
N TYR A 161 11.11 -64.71 27.52
CA TYR A 161 12.51 -65.15 27.65
C TYR A 161 12.63 -66.40 28.53
N GLN A 162 11.96 -66.42 29.69
CA GLN A 162 11.95 -67.57 30.60
C GLN A 162 11.24 -68.79 30.02
N THR A 163 10.22 -68.61 29.18
CA THR A 163 9.51 -69.73 28.54
C THR A 163 10.33 -70.36 27.40
N ARG A 164 11.26 -69.61 26.80
CA ARG A 164 12.13 -70.09 25.70
C ARG A 164 13.45 -70.73 26.16
N THR A 165 13.83 -70.55 27.42
CA THR A 165 15.07 -71.10 28.02
C THR A 165 14.73 -72.33 28.83
#